data_AF-A0A8H3LJW9-F1
#
_entry.id   AF-A0A8H3LJW9-F1
#
_cell.length_a   1.000
_cell.length_b   1.000
_cell.length_c   1.000
_cell.angle_alpha   90.00
_cell.angle_beta   90.00
_cell.angle_gamma   90.00
#
_symmetry.space_group_name_H-M   'P 1'
#
loop_
_entity.id
_entity.type
_entity.pdbx_description
1 polymer ?
#
loop_
_entity_poly.entity_id
_entity_poly.type
_entity_poly.pdbx_seq_one_letter_code
_entity_poly.pdbx_strand_id
1 'polypeptide(L)'
;MLTANLWTKGGLVNGSMGTVHDIMFKNQGPPSLPAAVFVKFDAYEGPTITSTEGDNVVPIVPIKRSWEGKSGTICSRQQVPLCLAWAITVHKSQGLTLSKAKIDIGSKKFAAGLTFVMVSCVHSLSDIYFRQFTFDRLQRIKNSSKLQERKVEEKRLTSRIG
;
A
#
# COMPACT_ATOMS: atom_id res chain seq x y z
N MET A 1 5.17 -6.22 0.64
CA MET A 1 5.20 -4.86 0.10
C MET A 1 6.32 -4.06 0.74
N LEU A 2 7.05 -3.31 -0.07
CA LEU A 2 8.12 -2.40 0.38
C LEU A 2 7.51 -1.12 0.97
N THR A 3 8.06 -0.66 2.10
CA THR A 3 7.53 0.51 2.85
C THR A 3 8.47 1.73 2.79
N ALA A 4 9.51 1.67 1.97
CA ALA A 4 10.49 2.74 1.79
C ALA A 4 10.92 2.83 0.32
N ASN A 5 11.32 4.03 -0.11
CA ASN A 5 12.02 4.19 -1.39
C ASN A 5 13.48 3.78 -1.19
N LEU A 6 13.89 2.69 -1.83
CA LEU A 6 15.28 2.21 -1.81
C LEU A 6 16.00 2.60 -3.10
N TRP A 7 15.33 2.44 -4.25
CA TRP A 7 15.88 2.82 -5.55
C TRP A 7 14.78 3.13 -6.55
N THR A 8 14.49 4.41 -6.74
CA THR A 8 13.41 4.88 -7.61
C THR A 8 13.64 4.53 -9.08
N LYS A 9 14.85 4.73 -9.60
CA LYS A 9 15.18 4.42 -11.01
C LYS A 9 15.06 2.92 -11.33
N GLY A 10 15.34 2.05 -10.35
CA GLY A 10 15.22 0.61 -10.52
C GLY A 10 13.82 0.05 -10.24
N GLY A 11 12.88 0.87 -9.73
CA GLY A 11 11.53 0.42 -9.38
C GLY A 11 11.34 -0.05 -7.93
N LEU A 12 12.36 0.04 -7.07
CA LEU A 12 12.22 -0.26 -5.62
C LEU A 12 11.69 0.95 -4.86
N VAL A 13 10.40 1.21 -5.02
CA VAL A 13 9.67 2.32 -4.40
C VAL A 13 8.72 1.85 -3.30
N ASN A 14 8.31 2.76 -2.42
CA ASN A 14 7.26 2.49 -1.45
C ASN A 14 5.98 2.04 -2.17
N GLY A 15 5.42 0.90 -1.77
CA GLY A 15 4.31 0.25 -2.45
C GLY A 15 4.70 -0.91 -3.38
N SER A 16 6.00 -1.10 -3.64
CA SER A 16 6.45 -2.21 -4.51
C SER A 16 6.05 -3.56 -3.92
N MET A 17 5.40 -4.37 -4.74
CA MET A 17 4.91 -5.70 -4.40
C MET A 17 5.95 -6.76 -4.77
N GLY A 18 5.97 -7.83 -4.01
CA GLY A 18 6.95 -8.90 -4.20
C GLY A 18 6.73 -10.05 -3.22
N THR A 19 7.36 -11.18 -3.54
CA THR A 19 7.27 -12.44 -2.81
C THR A 19 8.59 -12.71 -2.09
N VAL A 20 8.51 -13.06 -0.81
CA VAL A 20 9.68 -13.44 -0.01
C VAL A 20 10.09 -14.86 -0.40
N HIS A 21 11.35 -15.05 -0.76
CA HIS A 21 11.92 -16.38 -1.04
C HIS A 21 12.70 -16.92 0.14
N ASP A 22 13.54 -16.10 0.78
CA ASP A 22 14.40 -16.57 1.87
C ASP A 22 14.69 -15.45 2.90
N ILE A 23 15.07 -15.85 4.11
CA ILE A 23 15.40 -14.96 5.22
C ILE A 23 16.75 -15.38 5.82
N MET A 24 17.75 -14.52 5.66
CA MET A 24 19.08 -14.75 6.21
C MET A 24 19.23 -14.11 7.58
N PHE A 25 19.66 -14.91 8.54
CA PHE A 25 20.07 -14.48 9.87
C PHE A 25 21.60 -14.60 10.00
N LYS A 26 22.23 -13.75 10.81
CA LYS A 26 23.69 -13.86 11.06
C LYS A 26 24.01 -15.06 11.93
N ASN A 27 23.55 -15.02 13.20
CA ASN A 27 23.98 -15.97 14.24
C ASN A 27 22.82 -16.52 15.10
N GLN A 28 21.63 -15.91 15.05
CA GLN A 28 20.47 -16.29 15.87
C GLN A 28 19.22 -16.26 14.99
N GLY A 29 18.32 -17.21 15.17
CA GLY A 29 17.04 -17.26 14.44
C GLY A 29 16.01 -16.27 15.00
N PRO A 30 14.72 -16.43 14.64
CA PRO A 30 13.62 -15.70 15.26
C PRO A 30 13.65 -15.87 16.79
N PRO A 31 13.46 -14.79 17.59
CA PRO A 31 12.87 -13.50 17.23
C PRO A 31 13.89 -12.39 16.84
N SER A 32 15.15 -12.73 16.58
CA SER A 32 16.16 -11.73 16.23
C SER A 32 15.89 -11.06 14.88
N LEU A 33 16.47 -9.87 14.66
CA LEU A 33 16.33 -9.14 13.41
C LEU A 33 17.16 -9.83 12.32
N PRO A 34 16.57 -10.20 11.17
CA PRO A 34 17.32 -10.84 10.08
C PRO A 34 18.35 -9.88 9.49
N ALA A 35 19.42 -10.45 8.96
CA ALA A 35 20.47 -9.74 8.26
C ALA A 35 19.99 -9.20 6.90
N ALA A 36 19.23 -10.02 6.18
CA ALA A 36 18.56 -9.65 4.93
C ALA A 36 17.33 -10.54 4.71
N VAL A 37 16.34 -10.01 3.98
CA VAL A 37 15.21 -10.76 3.44
C VAL A 37 15.31 -10.73 1.93
N PHE A 38 15.32 -11.89 1.28
CA PHE A 38 15.40 -11.99 -0.17
C PHE A 38 13.99 -11.95 -0.77
N VAL A 39 13.76 -10.97 -1.64
CA VAL A 39 12.44 -10.70 -2.21
C VAL A 39 12.53 -10.65 -3.73
N LYS A 40 11.64 -11.38 -4.41
CA LYS A 40 11.38 -11.24 -5.83
C LYS A 40 10.29 -10.18 -6.01
N PHE A 41 10.65 -9.03 -6.58
CA PHE A 41 9.71 -7.92 -6.80
C PHE A 41 9.06 -8.03 -8.17
N ASP A 42 7.76 -7.73 -8.24
CA ASP A 42 6.93 -7.98 -9.43
C ASP A 42 7.31 -7.10 -10.63
N ALA A 43 7.79 -5.88 -10.38
CA ALA A 43 8.07 -4.86 -11.40
C ALA A 43 9.51 -4.30 -11.31
N TYR A 44 10.43 -5.05 -10.70
CA TYR A 44 11.83 -4.64 -10.55
C TYR A 44 12.68 -5.15 -11.71
N GLU A 45 13.38 -4.25 -12.39
CA GLU A 45 14.22 -4.57 -13.55
C GLU A 45 15.72 -4.32 -13.31
N GLY A 46 16.10 -4.01 -12.07
CA GLY A 46 17.50 -3.75 -11.73
C GLY A 46 18.33 -5.02 -11.46
N PRO A 47 19.57 -4.84 -10.98
CA PRO A 47 20.46 -5.93 -10.59
C PRO A 47 19.83 -6.85 -9.53
N THR A 48 19.90 -8.14 -9.77
CA THR A 48 19.41 -9.19 -8.87
C THR A 48 20.50 -10.20 -8.58
N ILE A 49 20.30 -10.99 -7.53
CA ILE A 49 21.07 -12.21 -7.30
C ILE A 49 20.19 -13.41 -7.59
N THR A 50 20.80 -14.51 -8.00
CA THR A 50 20.10 -15.77 -8.24
C THR A 50 19.93 -16.52 -6.92
N SER A 51 18.69 -16.82 -6.55
CA SER A 51 18.36 -17.69 -5.43
C SER A 51 18.84 -19.13 -5.70
N THR A 52 18.88 -19.97 -4.66
CA THR A 52 19.15 -21.41 -4.78
C THR A 52 18.17 -22.12 -5.72
N GLU A 53 16.96 -21.58 -5.87
CA GLU A 53 15.90 -22.07 -6.74
C GLU A 53 15.93 -21.48 -8.17
N GLY A 54 16.94 -20.65 -8.49
CA GLY A 54 17.08 -20.04 -9.82
C GLY A 54 16.30 -18.73 -10.02
N ASP A 55 15.54 -18.28 -9.01
CA ASP A 55 14.78 -17.03 -9.07
C ASP A 55 15.64 -15.79 -8.84
N ASN A 56 15.33 -14.72 -9.56
CA ASN A 56 15.96 -13.41 -9.40
C ASN A 56 15.39 -12.70 -8.17
N VAL A 57 16.22 -12.52 -7.14
CA VAL A 57 15.83 -11.92 -5.86
C VAL A 57 16.71 -10.73 -5.51
N VAL A 58 16.16 -9.83 -4.69
CA VAL A 58 16.86 -8.66 -4.16
C VAL A 58 17.00 -8.78 -2.64
N PRO A 59 18.21 -8.64 -2.08
CA PRO A 59 18.41 -8.62 -0.63
C PRO A 59 17.91 -7.30 -0.03
N ILE A 60 16.91 -7.37 0.85
CA ILE A 60 16.39 -6.24 1.60
C ILE A 60 16.93 -6.27 3.02
N VAL A 61 17.78 -5.29 3.35
CA VAL A 61 18.42 -5.16 4.66
C VAL A 61 17.61 -4.28 5.62
N PRO A 62 17.76 -4.47 6.95
CA PRO A 62 17.14 -3.57 7.92
C PRO A 62 17.61 -2.13 7.78
N ILE A 63 16.67 -1.19 7.87
CA ILE A 63 16.95 0.25 7.88
C ILE A 63 16.67 0.83 9.27
N LYS A 64 17.49 1.81 9.68
CA LYS A 64 17.24 2.60 10.89
C LYS A 64 16.52 3.89 10.52
N ARG A 65 15.38 4.16 11.15
CA ARG A 65 14.64 5.42 11.04
C ARG A 65 14.67 6.11 12.39
N SER A 66 14.95 7.41 12.40
CA SER A 66 14.90 8.25 13.59
C SER A 66 13.85 9.34 13.42
N TRP A 67 13.18 9.71 14.50
CA TRP A 67 12.21 10.80 14.52
C TRP A 67 12.23 11.47 15.89
N GLU A 68 11.81 12.73 15.92
CA GLU A 68 11.63 13.47 17.17
C GLU A 68 10.21 13.22 17.70
N GLY A 69 10.12 12.79 18.96
CA GLY A 69 8.87 12.63 19.68
C GLY A 69 8.25 13.98 20.05
N LYS A 70 6.97 13.96 20.45
CA LYS A 70 6.24 15.18 20.87
C LYS A 70 6.90 15.90 22.06
N SER A 71 7.70 15.19 22.85
CA SER A 71 8.45 15.69 24.00
C SER A 71 9.86 16.19 23.67
N GLY A 72 10.24 16.26 22.39
CA GLY A 72 11.61 16.58 21.94
C GLY A 72 12.60 15.40 22.07
N THR A 73 12.15 14.23 22.49
CA THR A 73 12.99 13.04 22.62
C THR A 73 13.27 12.44 21.24
N ILE A 74 14.54 12.26 20.89
CA ILE A 74 14.93 11.56 19.64
C ILE A 74 14.72 10.06 19.84
N CYS A 75 13.83 9.49 19.04
CA CYS A 75 13.54 8.06 19.01
C CYS A 75 14.09 7.44 17.73
N SER A 76 14.43 6.14 17.77
CA SER A 76 14.80 5.42 16.56
C SER A 76 14.27 3.98 16.55
N ARG A 77 14.08 3.44 15.35
CA ARG A 77 13.62 2.08 15.09
C ARG A 77 14.45 1.48 13.98
N GLN A 78 14.96 0.28 14.19
CA GLN A 78 15.61 -0.53 13.15
C GLN A 78 14.67 -1.67 12.76
N GLN A 79 14.35 -1.77 11.47
CA GLN A 79 13.42 -2.78 10.95
C GLN A 79 13.69 -3.04 9.46
N VAL A 80 13.40 -4.25 8.98
CA VAL A 80 13.32 -4.52 7.54
C VAL A 80 12.13 -3.74 6.97
N PRO A 81 12.30 -2.94 5.90
CA PRO A 81 11.24 -2.08 5.36
C PRO A 81 10.18 -2.85 4.56
N LEU A 82 9.69 -3.97 5.07
CA LEU A 82 8.68 -4.81 4.44
C LEU A 82 7.46 -4.93 5.35
N CYS A 83 6.27 -5.03 4.73
CA CYS A 83 5.05 -5.44 5.40
C CYS A 83 4.32 -6.53 4.60
N LEU A 84 3.57 -7.36 5.31
CA LEU A 84 2.65 -8.32 4.71
C LEU A 84 1.58 -7.57 3.93
N ALA A 85 1.30 -8.04 2.72
CA ALA A 85 0.47 -7.29 1.77
C ALA A 85 -0.63 -8.14 1.11
N TRP A 86 -1.02 -9.25 1.74
CA TRP A 86 -2.22 -10.00 1.34
C TRP A 86 -3.51 -9.17 1.51
N ALA A 87 -3.52 -8.30 2.52
CA ALA A 87 -4.57 -7.32 2.74
C ALA A 87 -3.94 -6.00 3.18
N ILE A 88 -4.32 -4.92 2.51
CA ILE A 88 -3.90 -3.56 2.84
C ILE A 88 -5.13 -2.70 3.09
N THR A 89 -5.00 -1.73 4.00
CA THR A 89 -6.08 -0.78 4.23
C THR A 89 -6.18 0.19 3.06
N VAL A 90 -7.38 0.73 2.84
CA VAL A 90 -7.66 1.72 1.78
C VAL A 90 -6.70 2.92 1.83
N HIS A 91 -6.37 3.37 3.03
CA HIS A 91 -5.44 4.47 3.23
C HIS A 91 -4.01 4.14 2.80
N LYS A 92 -3.61 2.86 2.89
CA LYS A 92 -2.29 2.39 2.44
C LYS A 92 -2.28 2.04 0.95
N SER A 93 -3.42 1.76 0.35
CA SER A 93 -3.54 1.54 -1.09
C SER A 93 -3.67 2.83 -1.89
N GLN A 94 -3.94 3.98 -1.24
CA GLN A 94 -4.15 5.24 -1.93
C GLN A 94 -2.92 5.62 -2.78
N GLY A 95 -3.12 5.77 -4.09
CA GLY A 95 -2.06 6.06 -5.05
C GLY A 95 -1.28 4.83 -5.53
N LEU A 96 -1.58 3.63 -5.01
CA LEU A 96 -1.08 2.38 -5.57
C LEU A 96 -1.91 1.98 -6.79
N THR A 97 -1.23 1.37 -7.75
CA THR A 97 -1.83 0.71 -8.89
C THR A 97 -1.73 -0.80 -8.67
N LEU A 98 -2.87 -1.47 -8.57
CA LEU A 98 -2.98 -2.90 -8.32
C LEU A 98 -3.50 -3.59 -9.59
N SER A 99 -2.89 -4.73 -9.93
CA SER A 99 -3.33 -5.53 -11.09
C SER A 99 -4.70 -6.16 -10.86
N LYS A 100 -4.93 -6.74 -9.69
CA LYS A 100 -6.20 -7.35 -9.26
C LYS A 100 -6.46 -7.06 -7.79
N ALA A 101 -7.73 -6.88 -7.41
CA ALA A 101 -8.08 -6.66 -6.01
C ALA A 101 -9.37 -7.35 -5.60
N LYS A 102 -9.31 -8.01 -4.45
CA LYS A 102 -10.49 -8.42 -3.68
C LYS A 102 -10.82 -7.34 -2.67
N ILE A 103 -11.93 -6.64 -2.89
CA ILE A 103 -12.35 -5.50 -2.09
C ILE A 103 -13.37 -5.95 -1.04
N ASP A 104 -13.01 -5.79 0.23
CA ASP A 104 -13.93 -5.87 1.36
C ASP A 104 -14.24 -4.46 1.85
N ILE A 105 -15.51 -4.07 1.75
CA ILE A 105 -15.92 -2.71 2.09
C ILE A 105 -16.45 -2.57 3.53
N GLY A 106 -16.47 -3.67 4.30
CA GLY A 106 -16.83 -3.73 5.72
C GLY A 106 -18.26 -3.30 6.06
N SER A 107 -18.65 -3.53 7.32
CA SER A 107 -19.98 -3.19 7.86
C SER A 107 -20.13 -1.73 8.30
N LYS A 108 -19.02 -1.04 8.64
CA LYS A 108 -18.99 0.36 9.10
C LYS A 108 -18.14 1.22 8.16
N LYS A 109 -18.59 2.45 7.88
CA LYS A 109 -17.82 3.44 7.09
C LYS A 109 -17.08 4.39 8.02
N PHE A 110 -15.76 4.46 7.89
CA PHE A 110 -14.93 5.44 8.60
C PHE A 110 -14.83 6.79 7.88
N ALA A 111 -14.97 6.84 6.53
CA ALA A 111 -14.93 8.09 5.77
C ALA A 111 -15.65 8.01 4.41
N ALA A 112 -16.19 9.15 3.95
CA ALA A 112 -16.71 9.31 2.58
C ALA A 112 -15.56 9.26 1.55
N GLY A 113 -15.76 8.55 0.44
CA GLY A 113 -14.78 8.45 -0.65
C GLY A 113 -13.91 7.19 -0.64
N LEU A 114 -13.84 6.44 0.47
CA LEU A 114 -12.99 5.24 0.54
C LEU A 114 -13.34 4.17 -0.50
N THR A 115 -14.62 3.95 -0.79
CA THR A 115 -15.03 3.00 -1.84
C THR A 115 -14.51 3.42 -3.21
N PHE A 116 -14.53 4.72 -3.52
CA PHE A 116 -13.99 5.22 -4.77
C PHE A 116 -12.48 5.00 -4.85
N VAL A 117 -11.75 5.33 -3.77
CA VAL A 117 -10.30 5.11 -3.71
C VAL A 117 -9.95 3.64 -3.97
N MET A 118 -10.65 2.71 -3.31
CA MET A 118 -10.42 1.27 -3.52
C MET A 118 -10.62 0.82 -4.98
N VAL A 119 -11.68 1.32 -5.63
CA VAL A 119 -11.97 0.98 -7.03
C VAL A 119 -10.97 1.64 -7.98
N SER A 120 -10.58 2.89 -7.72
CA SER A 120 -9.64 3.64 -8.57
C SER A 120 -8.21 3.09 -8.55
N CYS A 121 -7.87 2.22 -7.61
CA CYS A 121 -6.56 1.58 -7.53
C CYS A 121 -6.38 0.44 -8.54
N VAL A 122 -7.44 -0.01 -9.22
CA VAL A 122 -7.41 -1.12 -10.19
C VAL A 122 -7.74 -0.59 -11.58
N HIS A 123 -7.02 -1.05 -12.61
CA HIS A 123 -7.18 -0.55 -13.98
C HIS A 123 -8.51 -0.94 -14.63
N SER A 124 -8.96 -2.18 -14.43
CA SER A 124 -10.11 -2.74 -15.12
C SER A 124 -11.15 -3.23 -14.13
N LEU A 125 -12.44 -3.04 -14.47
CA LEU A 125 -13.54 -3.57 -13.66
C LEU A 125 -13.54 -5.11 -13.57
N SER A 126 -13.05 -5.80 -14.62
CA SER A 126 -12.88 -7.25 -14.65
C SER A 126 -11.89 -7.78 -13.61
N ASP A 127 -10.98 -6.92 -13.13
CA ASP A 127 -9.95 -7.26 -12.17
C ASP A 127 -10.35 -6.94 -10.72
N ILE A 128 -11.59 -6.53 -10.52
CA ILE A 128 -12.17 -6.21 -9.21
C ILE A 128 -13.16 -7.30 -8.80
N TYR A 129 -12.94 -7.85 -7.61
CA TYR A 129 -13.91 -8.72 -6.96
C TYR A 129 -14.40 -8.09 -5.65
N PHE A 130 -15.70 -7.83 -5.55
CA PHE A 130 -16.30 -7.36 -4.29
C PHE A 130 -16.72 -8.55 -3.42
N ARG A 131 -16.33 -8.52 -2.14
CA ARG A 131 -17.00 -9.35 -1.13
C ARG A 131 -18.45 -8.88 -0.98
N GLN A 132 -19.37 -9.80 -0.69
CA GLN A 132 -20.81 -9.51 -0.57
C GLN A 132 -21.08 -8.27 0.31
N PHE A 133 -21.82 -7.31 -0.25
CA PHE A 133 -22.23 -6.08 0.44
C PHE A 133 -23.62 -5.62 -0.03
N THR A 134 -24.32 -4.83 0.78
CA THR A 134 -25.65 -4.29 0.44
C THR A 134 -25.57 -2.96 -0.30
N PHE A 135 -26.42 -2.77 -1.32
CA PHE A 135 -26.40 -1.56 -2.16
C PHE A 135 -26.89 -0.29 -1.42
N ASP A 136 -27.71 -0.45 -0.38
CA ASP A 136 -28.13 0.63 0.53
C ASP A 136 -26.95 1.46 1.03
N ARG A 137 -25.80 0.80 1.22
CA ARG A 137 -24.56 1.43 1.66
C ARG A 137 -24.05 2.46 0.66
N LEU A 138 -24.16 2.21 -0.64
CA LEU A 138 -23.78 3.18 -1.69
C LEU A 138 -24.81 4.29 -1.79
N GLN A 139 -26.10 3.98 -1.65
CA GLN A 139 -27.17 4.96 -1.71
C GLN A 139 -27.09 5.99 -0.57
N ARG A 140 -26.71 5.57 0.66
CA ARG A 140 -26.51 6.51 1.79
C ARG A 140 -25.45 7.59 1.53
N ILE A 141 -24.54 7.38 0.57
CA ILE A 141 -23.54 8.40 0.19
C ILE A 141 -24.23 9.64 -0.39
N LYS A 142 -25.37 9.46 -1.09
CA LYS A 142 -26.13 10.57 -1.69
C LYS A 142 -26.55 11.61 -0.63
N ASN A 143 -26.74 11.18 0.61
CA ASN A 143 -27.22 12.03 1.72
C ASN A 143 -26.08 12.54 2.61
N SER A 144 -24.81 12.26 2.29
CA SER A 144 -23.67 12.73 3.07
C SER A 144 -23.46 14.23 2.92
N SER A 145 -23.27 14.96 4.03
CA SER A 145 -22.96 16.41 4.04
C SER A 145 -21.79 16.77 3.11
N LYS A 146 -20.68 16.02 3.23
CA LYS A 146 -19.50 16.18 2.35
C LYS A 146 -19.80 16.08 0.85
N LEU A 147 -20.77 15.25 0.44
CA LEU A 147 -21.13 15.17 -0.98
C LEU A 147 -21.94 16.40 -1.41
N GLN A 148 -22.81 16.90 -0.53
CA GLN A 148 -23.56 18.13 -0.79
C GLN A 148 -22.64 19.34 -0.87
N GLU A 149 -21.66 19.47 0.03
CA GLU A 149 -20.61 20.49 -0.02
C GLU A 149 -19.85 20.43 -1.37
N ARG A 150 -19.43 19.24 -1.81
CA ARG A 150 -18.78 19.07 -3.12
C ARG A 150 -19.66 19.52 -4.29
N LYS A 151 -20.95 19.20 -4.28
CA LYS A 151 -21.90 19.61 -5.33
C LYS A 151 -22.11 21.12 -5.37
N VAL A 152 -22.17 21.76 -4.20
CA VAL A 152 -22.28 23.23 -4.10
C VAL A 152 -21.03 23.89 -4.69
N GLU A 153 -19.86 23.37 -4.35
CA GLU A 153 -18.59 23.88 -4.87
C GLU A 153 -18.45 23.66 -6.40
N GLU A 154 -18.85 22.49 -6.90
CA GLU A 154 -18.85 22.19 -8.33
C GLU A 154 -19.78 23.14 -9.11
N LYS A 155 -20.97 23.45 -8.56
CA LYS A 155 -21.86 24.47 -9.12
C LYS A 155 -21.21 25.86 -9.14
N ARG A 156 -20.53 26.26 -8.05
CA ARG A 156 -19.81 27.54 -7.94
C ARG A 156 -18.69 27.67 -8.97
N LEU A 157 -17.96 26.58 -9.24
CA LEU A 157 -16.89 26.56 -10.23
C LEU A 157 -17.44 26.62 -11.66
N THR A 158 -18.48 25.83 -11.94
CA THR A 158 -19.09 25.78 -13.27
C THR A 158 -19.75 27.10 -13.66
N SER A 159 -20.34 27.82 -12.70
CA SER A 159 -20.94 29.14 -12.92
C SER A 159 -19.94 30.27 -13.18
N ARG A 160 -18.63 30.02 -13.12
CA ARG A 160 -17.56 30.99 -13.42
C ARG A 160 -16.91 30.76 -14.79
N ILE A 161 -17.24 29.65 -15.45
CA ILE A 161 -16.63 29.21 -16.72
C ILE A 161 -17.61 29.43 -17.90
N GLY A 162 -18.89 29.71 -17.61
CA GLY A 162 -19.87 30.22 -18.58
C GLY A 162 -20.14 31.69 -18.36
#